data_AF-A0A3A6P5H2-F1
#
_entry.id   AF-A0A3A6P5H2-F1
#
_cell.length_a   1.000
_cell.length_b   1.000
_cell.length_c   1.000
_cell.angle_alpha   90.00
_cell.angle_beta   90.00
_cell.angle_gamma   90.00
#
_symmetry.space_group_name_H-M   'P 1'
#
loop_
_entity.id
_entity.type
_entity.pdbx_description
1 polymer ?
#
loop_
_entity_poly.entity_id
_entity_poly.type
_entity_poly.pdbx_seq_one_letter_code
_entity_poly.pdbx_strand_id
1 'polypeptide(L)' 'MLKLVHDSVKGRARFKVGGLQRDRRLKEHLEGALLRHSGVAEATASTATGNLLVRYSPEITALHLAALVKRAAED' A
#
# COMPACT_ATOMS: atom_id res chain seq x y z
N MET A 1 4.56 -6.49 -11.00
CA MET A 1 4.10 -5.37 -11.85
C MET A 1 3.00 -4.62 -11.10
N LEU A 2 3.24 -3.37 -10.68
CA LEU A 2 2.31 -2.57 -9.88
C LEU A 2 1.45 -1.69 -10.80
N LYS A 3 0.11 -1.72 -10.66
CA LYS A 3 -0.82 -0.92 -11.47
C LYS A 3 -1.61 0.04 -10.56
N LEU A 4 -1.52 1.34 -10.82
CA LEU A 4 -2.26 2.38 -10.10
C LEU A 4 -3.70 2.43 -10.64
N VAL A 5 -4.71 2.27 -9.76
CA VAL A 5 -6.12 2.11 -10.16
C VAL A 5 -6.94 3.41 -10.02
N HIS A 6 -6.61 4.32 -9.09
CA HIS A 6 -7.31 5.59 -8.92
C HIS A 6 -6.51 6.62 -8.07
N ASP A 7 -6.31 7.83 -8.60
CA ASP A 7 -5.68 8.98 -7.92
C ASP A 7 -6.64 10.19 -7.92
N SER A 8 -7.74 10.11 -7.15
CA SER A 8 -8.72 11.21 -7.11
C SER A 8 -9.13 11.66 -5.70
N VAL A 9 -8.34 11.30 -4.68
CA VAL A 9 -8.43 11.91 -3.34
C VAL A 9 -7.01 12.02 -2.79
N LYS A 10 -6.49 13.25 -2.66
CA LYS A 10 -5.20 13.47 -1.99
C LYS A 10 -5.22 12.75 -0.63
N GLY A 11 -4.19 11.96 -0.37
CA GLY A 11 -4.08 11.20 0.87
C GLY A 11 -4.85 9.88 0.94
N ARG A 12 -5.38 9.36 -0.19
CA ARG A 12 -5.89 7.98 -0.25
C ARG A 12 -5.54 7.30 -1.58
N ALA A 13 -4.87 6.15 -1.52
CA ALA A 13 -4.50 5.36 -2.69
C ALA A 13 -4.88 3.90 -2.54
N ARG A 14 -5.19 3.24 -3.66
CA ARG A 14 -5.40 1.80 -3.74
C ARG A 14 -4.41 1.17 -4.69
N PHE A 15 -3.72 0.13 -4.22
CA PHE A 15 -2.74 -0.63 -4.98
C PHE A 15 -3.21 -2.06 -5.16
N LYS A 16 -2.93 -2.62 -6.34
CA LYS A 16 -2.97 -4.05 -6.57
C LYS A 16 -1.58 -4.63 -6.28
N VAL A 17 -1.50 -5.55 -5.33
CA VAL A 17 -0.23 -6.18 -4.94
C VAL A 17 -0.24 -7.63 -5.41
N GLY A 18 0.67 -7.97 -6.32
CA GLY A 18 0.86 -9.36 -6.74
C GLY A 18 1.35 -10.21 -5.57
N GLY A 19 0.87 -11.44 -5.44
CA GLY A 19 1.24 -12.33 -4.33
C GLY A 19 0.45 -12.12 -3.03
N LEU A 20 -0.23 -10.99 -2.84
CA LEU A 20 -1.01 -10.73 -1.61
C LEU A 20 -2.24 -11.63 -1.44
N GLN A 21 -2.78 -12.16 -2.54
CA GLN A 21 -3.98 -12.99 -2.46
C GLN A 21 -3.67 -14.30 -1.74
N ARG A 22 -4.45 -14.61 -0.69
CA ARG A 22 -4.27 -15.74 0.23
C ARG A 22 -2.98 -15.71 1.07
N ASP A 23 -2.21 -14.62 1.05
CA ASP A 23 -0.99 -14.49 1.84
C ASP A 23 -1.18 -13.54 3.03
N ARG A 24 -1.46 -14.13 4.21
CA ARG A 24 -1.63 -13.37 5.45
C ARG A 24 -0.32 -12.78 5.97
N ARG A 25 0.82 -13.42 5.71
CA ARG A 25 2.12 -12.92 6.16
C ARG A 25 2.49 -11.66 5.39
N LEU A 26 2.32 -11.67 4.07
CA LEU A 26 2.53 -10.49 3.23
C LEU A 26 1.56 -9.36 3.59
N LYS A 27 0.30 -9.67 3.93
CA LYS A 27 -0.65 -8.67 4.48
C LYS A 27 -0.08 -7.99 5.72
N GLU A 28 0.27 -8.76 6.74
CA GLU A 28 0.74 -8.23 8.03
C GLU A 28 2.07 -7.46 7.87
N HIS A 29 2.96 -7.93 6.99
CA HIS A 29 4.19 -7.24 6.64
C HIS A 29 3.91 -5.88 6.00
N LEU A 30 3.07 -5.83 4.95
CA LEU A 30 2.75 -4.58 4.24
C LEU A 30 2.10 -3.54 5.15
N GLU A 31 1.13 -3.96 5.96
CA GLU A 31 0.45 -3.08 6.90
C GLU A 31 1.44 -2.51 7.94
N GLY A 32 2.26 -3.37 8.53
CA GLY A 32 3.28 -2.96 9.50
C GLY A 32 4.37 -2.08 8.88
N ALA A 33 4.86 -2.39 7.68
CA ALA A 33 5.91 -1.64 7.00
C ALA A 33 5.46 -0.23 6.62
N LEU A 34 4.24 -0.10 6.12
CA LEU A 34 3.70 1.20 5.71
C LEU A 34 3.36 2.07 6.91
N LEU A 35 2.79 1.51 7.97
CA LEU A 35 2.48 2.25 9.20
C LEU A 35 3.73 2.79 9.93
N ARG A 36 4.93 2.23 9.68
CA ARG A 36 6.18 2.79 10.20
C ARG A 36 6.61 4.08 9.50
N HIS A 37 6.02 4.42 8.35
CA HIS A 37 6.34 5.63 7.62
C HIS A 37 5.50 6.81 8.15
N SER A 38 6.14 7.89 8.60
CA SER A 38 5.48 9.01 9.31
C SER A 38 4.36 9.69 8.54
N GLY A 39 4.38 9.66 7.21
CA GLY A 39 3.30 10.20 6.39
C GLY A 39 2.22 9.20 5.97
N VAL A 40 2.21 7.97 6.49
CA VAL A 40 1.12 7.00 6.32
C VAL A 40 0.28 6.97 7.60
N ALA A 41 -1.01 7.26 7.46
CA ALA A 41 -1.94 7.25 8.58
C ALA A 41 -2.64 5.90 8.75
N GLU A 42 -2.86 5.17 7.65
CA GLU A 42 -3.53 3.88 7.66
C GLU A 42 -3.04 3.03 6.48
N ALA A 43 -2.81 1.75 6.70
CA ALA A 43 -2.54 0.77 5.66
C ALA A 43 -3.36 -0.49 5.92
N THR A 44 -4.18 -0.87 4.95
CA THR A 44 -5.12 -2.00 5.08
C THR A 44 -5.04 -2.87 3.82
N ALA A 45 -4.48 -4.06 3.97
CA ALA A 45 -4.33 -5.07 2.94
C ALA A 45 -5.42 -6.15 3.03
N SER A 46 -5.89 -6.59 1.87
CA SER A 46 -6.92 -7.61 1.71
C SER A 46 -6.35 -8.84 1.02
N THR A 47 -6.22 -9.95 1.75
CA THR A 47 -5.83 -11.25 1.19
C THR A 47 -6.92 -11.87 0.32
N ALA A 48 -8.17 -11.43 0.45
CA ALA A 48 -9.27 -11.89 -0.38
C ALA A 48 -9.18 -11.31 -1.81
N THR A 49 -8.76 -10.05 -1.93
CA THR A 49 -8.78 -9.32 -3.22
C THR A 49 -7.40 -8.97 -3.75
N GLY A 50 -6.32 -9.15 -2.99
CA GLY A 50 -4.97 -8.71 -3.36
C GLY A 50 -4.84 -7.18 -3.45
N ASN A 51 -5.73 -6.44 -2.79
CA ASN A 51 -5.75 -4.98 -2.79
C ASN A 51 -5.16 -4.46 -1.47
N LEU A 52 -4.46 -3.33 -1.57
CA LEU A 52 -3.96 -2.56 -0.44
C LEU A 52 -4.53 -1.14 -0.53
N LEU A 53 -5.22 -0.72 0.53
CA LEU A 53 -5.67 0.65 0.73
C LEU A 53 -4.67 1.37 1.64
N VAL A 54 -4.23 2.55 1.24
CA VAL A 54 -3.36 3.40 2.06
C VAL A 54 -3.97 4.78 2.21
N ARG A 55 -4.03 5.28 3.44
CA ARG A 55 -4.28 6.69 3.73
C ARG A 55 -2.96 7.35 4.13
N TYR A 56 -2.67 8.49 3.53
CA TYR A 56 -1.38 9.14 3.64
C TYR A 56 -1.52 10.67 3.69
N SER A 57 -0.48 11.35 4.15
CA SER A 57 -0.43 12.81 4.14
C SER A 57 -0.41 13.33 2.70
N PRO A 58 -1.20 14.35 2.34
CA PRO A 58 -1.16 14.99 1.02
C PRO A 58 0.22 15.52 0.60
N GLU A 59 1.14 15.69 1.55
CA GLU A 59 2.56 16.06 1.35
C GLU A 59 3.35 14.96 0.61
N ILE A 60 2.91 13.70 0.72
CA ILE A 60 3.55 12.57 0.03
C ILE A 60 2.99 12.46 -1.38
N THR A 61 3.88 12.38 -2.37
CA THR A 61 3.50 12.14 -3.75
C THR A 61 3.07 10.69 -3.97
N ALA A 62 2.14 10.46 -4.90
CA ALA A 62 1.71 9.11 -5.27
C ALA A 62 2.88 8.21 -5.71
N LEU A 63 3.90 8.79 -6.36
CA LEU A 63 5.11 8.08 -6.78
C LEU A 63 5.94 7.60 -5.58
N HIS A 64 6.15 8.47 -4.58
CA HIS A 64 6.87 8.09 -3.36
C HIS A 64 6.11 6.96 -2.65
N LEU A 65 4.79 7.08 -2.52
CA LEU A 65 3.97 6.04 -1.90
C LEU A 65 4.05 4.71 -2.66
N ALA A 66 4.00 4.73 -3.99
CA ALA A 66 4.14 3.53 -4.81
C ALA A 66 5.51 2.86 -4.61
N ALA A 67 6.58 3.63 -4.44
CA ALA A 67 7.92 3.10 -4.15
C ALA A 67 8.00 2.42 -2.78
N LEU A 68 7.36 3.01 -1.75
CA LEU A 68 7.26 2.40 -0.41
C LEU A 68 6.52 1.06 -0.46
N VAL A 69 5.37 1.01 -1.14
CA VAL A 69 4.59 -0.22 -1.29
C VAL A 69 5.38 -1.29 -2.05
N LYS A 70 6.11 -0.90 -3.11
CA LYS A 70 6.93 -1.83 -3.88
C LYS A 70 8.03 -2.45 -3.01
N ARG A 71 8.77 -1.62 -2.27
CA ARG A 71 9.85 -2.08 -1.39
C ARG A 71 9.33 -3.05 -0.32
N ALA A 72 8.23 -2.70 0.34
CA ALA A 72 7.60 -3.56 1.34
C ALA A 72 6.99 -4.86 0.76
N ALA A 73 6.78 -4.97 -0.56
CA ALA A 73 6.31 -6.19 -1.19
C ALA A 73 7.44 -7.11 -1.66
N GLU A 74 8.68 -6.60 -1.69
CA GLU A 74 9.88 -7.30 -2.18
C GLU A 74 10.82 -7.72 -1.03
N ASP A 75 10.60 -7.23 0.20
CA ASP A 75 11.28 -7.65 1.44
C ASP A 75 10.74 -8.99 1.98
#